data_AF-A0A9P7EY97-F1
#
_entry.id   AF-A0A9P7EY97-F1
#
_cell.length_a   1.000
_cell.length_b   1.000
_cell.length_c   1.000
_cell.angle_alpha   90.00
_cell.angle_beta   90.00
_cell.angle_gamma   90.00
#
_symmetry.space_group_name_H-M   'P 1'
#
loop_
_entity.id
_entity.type
_entity.pdbx_description
1 polymer ?
#
loop_
_entity_poly.entity_id
_entity_poly.type
_entity_poly.pdbx_seq_one_letter_code
_entity_poly.pdbx_strand_id
1 'polypeptide(L)'
;MPTVSAELVYFTPPPDGSRPFTTINADPATGQRARNWEQEVHTVEIENVRGKESDYTLDTAGFQYVTKPSKHSAFINDEEIRGEYYPESIELLKDITGASKVVLFDHTVRRHRPGDVESDETKRQPVNQVHVDQTPESATARVHRHLPVGEAEKLVKKRFQIINLWRPISHPAVDHPLALCDYRTVDAKKDLVPLALVYPDREGETFGVKFNPTHRWKYQRGMKPDEVVLIKCYDSAKGDNIARFTPHTGFKDPSAPQGAPLRESIELRALVFYD
;
A
#
# COMPACT_ATOMS: atom_id res chain seq x y z
N MET A 1 -10.88 16.52 14.40
CA MET A 1 -12.16 15.89 14.00
C MET A 1 -12.01 14.38 14.11
N PRO A 2 -13.01 13.68 14.66
CA PRO A 2 -12.97 12.23 14.87
C PRO A 2 -13.09 11.44 13.55
N THR A 3 -13.77 12.01 12.54
CA THR A 3 -14.01 11.39 11.23
C THR A 3 -14.02 12.48 10.17
N VAL A 4 -13.70 12.12 8.93
CA VAL A 4 -13.89 12.96 7.74
C VAL A 4 -14.69 12.22 6.69
N SER A 5 -15.58 12.93 5.98
CA SER A 5 -16.33 12.40 4.85
C SER A 5 -15.58 12.72 3.57
N ALA A 6 -15.11 11.72 2.83
CA ALA A 6 -14.30 11.92 1.63
C ALA A 6 -14.60 10.90 0.54
N GLU A 7 -14.27 11.26 -0.70
CA GLU A 7 -14.43 10.38 -1.86
C GLU A 7 -13.29 9.35 -1.92
N LEU A 8 -13.67 8.07 -2.04
CA LEU A 8 -12.76 7.00 -2.41
C LEU A 8 -13.19 6.39 -3.75
N VAL A 9 -12.21 6.01 -4.56
CA VAL A 9 -12.43 5.44 -5.89
C VAL A 9 -12.30 3.92 -5.80
N TYR A 10 -13.39 3.21 -6.07
CA TYR A 10 -13.50 1.75 -6.07
C TYR A 10 -13.42 1.17 -7.49
N PHE A 11 -13.20 -0.13 -7.57
CA PHE A 11 -13.13 -0.90 -8.80
C PHE A 11 -14.48 -1.54 -9.11
N THR A 12 -14.92 -1.47 -10.35
CA THR A 12 -16.09 -2.17 -10.89
C THR A 12 -15.64 -3.15 -11.98
N PRO A 13 -15.91 -4.46 -11.85
CA PRO A 13 -15.47 -5.44 -12.83
C PRO A 13 -16.16 -5.25 -14.20
N PRO A 14 -15.55 -5.77 -15.28
CA PRO A 14 -16.15 -5.74 -16.60
C PRO A 14 -17.54 -6.41 -16.59
N PRO A 15 -18.58 -5.78 -17.16
CA PRO A 15 -19.95 -6.30 -17.10
C PRO A 15 -20.14 -7.60 -17.91
N ASP A 16 -19.24 -7.89 -18.85
CA ASP A 16 -19.21 -9.12 -19.64
C ASP A 16 -18.55 -10.30 -18.92
N GLY A 17 -18.03 -10.09 -17.71
CA GLY A 17 -17.34 -11.11 -16.92
C GLY A 17 -15.92 -11.43 -17.41
N SER A 18 -15.37 -10.65 -18.35
CA SER A 18 -13.98 -10.79 -18.79
C SER A 18 -13.01 -10.54 -17.63
N ARG A 19 -11.80 -11.14 -17.72
CA ARG A 19 -10.75 -10.93 -16.71
C ARG A 19 -10.33 -9.45 -16.75
N PRO A 20 -10.36 -8.71 -15.63
CA PRO A 20 -9.98 -7.32 -15.62
C PRO A 20 -8.46 -7.15 -15.79
N PHE A 21 -8.06 -6.12 -16.54
CA PHE A 21 -6.66 -5.76 -16.72
C PHE A 21 -6.43 -4.26 -16.77
N THR A 22 -5.18 -3.86 -16.54
CA THR A 22 -4.68 -2.52 -16.83
C THR A 22 -3.27 -2.61 -17.39
N THR A 23 -2.99 -1.91 -18.48
CA THR A 23 -1.63 -1.75 -18.98
C THR A 23 -0.88 -0.74 -18.12
N ILE A 24 0.37 -1.05 -17.79
CA ILE A 24 1.19 -0.15 -16.95
C ILE A 24 1.63 1.09 -17.72
N ASN A 25 1.97 0.90 -18.99
CA ASN A 25 2.31 1.99 -19.88
C ASN A 25 1.03 2.59 -20.48
N ALA A 26 1.00 3.91 -20.53
CA ALA A 26 0.02 4.63 -21.30
C ALA A 26 0.28 4.40 -22.79
N ASP A 27 -0.79 4.32 -23.58
CA ASP A 27 -0.71 4.36 -25.02
C ASP A 27 -0.10 5.71 -25.46
N PRO A 28 0.98 5.72 -26.27
CA PRO A 28 1.67 6.96 -26.63
C PRO A 28 0.82 7.97 -27.42
N ALA A 29 -0.22 7.51 -28.11
CA ALA A 29 -1.09 8.37 -28.92
C ALA A 29 -2.20 9.01 -28.08
N THR A 30 -2.77 8.27 -27.12
CA THR A 30 -3.88 8.76 -26.28
C THR A 30 -3.43 9.28 -24.91
N GLY A 31 -2.23 8.92 -24.45
CA GLY A 31 -1.74 9.18 -23.10
C GLY A 31 -2.47 8.40 -22.01
N GLN A 32 -3.34 7.45 -22.37
CA GLN A 32 -4.17 6.68 -21.43
C GLN A 32 -3.69 5.24 -21.30
N ARG A 33 -3.78 4.69 -20.09
CA ARG A 33 -3.58 3.26 -19.84
C ARG A 33 -4.82 2.50 -20.31
N ALA A 34 -4.63 1.44 -21.10
CA ALA A 34 -5.74 0.58 -21.51
C ALA A 34 -6.24 -0.23 -20.32
N ARG A 35 -7.57 -0.28 -20.14
CA ARG A 35 -8.26 -1.09 -19.13
C ARG A 35 -9.63 -1.51 -19.67
N ASN A 36 -10.20 -2.58 -19.12
CA ASN A 36 -11.56 -3.06 -19.44
C ASN A 36 -12.54 -2.99 -18.25
N TRP A 37 -12.15 -2.31 -17.17
CA TRP A 37 -12.94 -2.15 -15.94
C TRP A 37 -13.18 -0.66 -15.66
N GLU A 38 -14.15 -0.38 -14.80
CA GLU A 38 -14.58 0.99 -14.50
C GLU A 38 -14.30 1.43 -13.06
N GLN A 39 -14.17 2.74 -12.89
CA GLN A 39 -14.04 3.35 -11.58
C GLN A 39 -15.39 3.79 -11.06
N GLU A 40 -15.62 3.55 -9.77
CA GLU A 40 -16.84 3.97 -9.08
C GLU A 40 -16.47 4.81 -7.86
N VAL A 41 -16.98 6.04 -7.78
CA VAL A 41 -16.66 6.96 -6.68
C VAL A 41 -17.73 6.86 -5.60
N HIS A 42 -17.30 6.65 -4.36
CA HIS A 42 -18.18 6.65 -3.19
C HIS A 42 -17.68 7.64 -2.14
N THR A 43 -18.59 8.46 -1.63
CA THR A 43 -18.31 9.24 -0.41
C THR A 43 -18.45 8.33 0.80
N VAL A 44 -17.40 8.25 1.62
CA VAL A 44 -17.36 7.39 2.80
C VAL A 44 -16.84 8.15 4.01
N GLU A 45 -17.19 7.66 5.19
CA GLU A 45 -16.64 8.12 6.46
C GLU A 45 -15.29 7.44 6.74
N ILE A 46 -14.26 8.24 6.96
CA ILE A 46 -12.90 7.79 7.28
C ILE A 46 -12.56 8.25 8.69
N GLU A 47 -12.43 7.31 9.63
CA GLU A 47 -12.18 7.60 11.05
C GLU A 47 -10.71 7.97 11.27
N ASN A 48 -10.50 9.08 11.98
CA ASN A 48 -9.19 9.50 12.45
C ASN A 48 -8.79 8.68 13.68
N VAL A 49 -7.71 7.91 13.59
CA VAL A 49 -7.26 7.00 14.65
C VAL A 49 -6.36 7.65 15.71
N ARG A 50 -6.14 8.97 15.66
CA ARG A 50 -5.32 9.67 16.66
C ARG A 50 -5.81 9.37 18.08
N GLY A 51 -4.92 8.85 18.93
CA GLY A 51 -5.21 8.42 20.30
C GLY A 51 -5.82 7.01 20.41
N LYS A 52 -5.97 6.29 19.30
CA LYS A 52 -6.50 4.92 19.19
C LYS A 52 -5.59 4.02 18.37
N GLU A 53 -4.34 4.44 18.13
CA GLU A 53 -3.41 3.73 17.25
C GLU A 53 -3.17 2.27 17.70
N SER A 54 -3.18 2.02 19.01
CA SER A 54 -2.99 0.70 19.61
C SER A 54 -4.11 -0.31 19.30
N ASP A 55 -5.28 0.17 18.86
CA ASP A 55 -6.43 -0.70 18.55
C ASP A 55 -6.27 -1.40 17.19
N TYR A 56 -5.25 -1.02 16.41
CA TYR A 56 -4.99 -1.49 15.06
C TYR A 56 -3.61 -2.13 14.96
N THR A 57 -3.59 -3.45 14.85
CA THR A 57 -2.36 -4.22 14.66
C THR A 57 -2.34 -4.91 13.30
N LEU A 58 -1.16 -5.29 12.84
CA LEU A 58 -0.99 -6.03 11.59
C LEU A 58 -1.85 -7.30 11.53
N ASP A 59 -2.01 -8.02 12.64
CA ASP A 59 -2.78 -9.27 12.68
C ASP A 59 -4.28 -9.07 12.84
N THR A 60 -4.74 -7.92 13.36
CA THR A 60 -6.17 -7.65 13.55
C THR A 60 -6.75 -6.83 12.39
N ALA A 61 -6.19 -5.65 12.15
CA ALA A 61 -6.71 -4.67 11.19
C ALA A 61 -6.02 -4.76 9.82
N GLY A 62 -4.84 -5.40 9.75
CA GLY A 62 -4.00 -5.45 8.56
C GLY A 62 -2.98 -4.32 8.47
N PHE A 63 -3.10 -3.29 9.31
CA PHE A 63 -2.15 -2.18 9.39
C PHE A 63 -1.82 -1.85 10.83
N GLN A 64 -0.68 -1.18 11.04
CA GLN A 64 -0.22 -0.79 12.37
C GLN A 64 0.59 0.50 12.31
N TYR A 65 0.27 1.45 13.20
CA TYR A 65 0.98 2.71 13.32
C TYR A 65 2.06 2.63 14.39
N VAL A 66 3.23 3.21 14.11
CA VAL A 66 4.37 3.23 15.04
C VAL A 66 5.07 4.58 14.96
N THR A 67 5.48 5.11 16.11
CA THR A 67 6.38 6.27 16.18
C THR A 67 7.82 5.75 16.21
N LYS A 68 8.56 6.01 15.14
CA LYS A 68 9.98 5.64 15.01
C LYS A 68 10.69 6.75 14.21
N PRO A 69 11.40 7.68 14.87
CA PRO A 69 12.24 8.64 14.17
C PRO A 69 13.25 7.93 13.25
N SER A 70 13.46 8.48 12.06
CA SER A 70 14.47 8.00 11.12
C SER A 70 15.76 8.79 11.31
N LYS A 71 16.92 8.14 11.17
CA LYS A 71 18.19 8.86 11.06
C LYS A 71 18.37 9.49 9.69
N HIS A 72 17.82 8.86 8.66
CA HIS A 72 17.84 9.36 7.29
C HIS A 72 16.76 10.43 7.11
N SER A 73 17.10 11.55 6.47
CA SER A 73 16.18 12.69 6.33
C SER A 73 16.06 13.27 4.93
N ALA A 74 16.93 12.88 3.99
CA ALA A 74 17.00 13.54 2.68
C ALA A 74 16.03 12.95 1.65
N PHE A 75 15.94 11.61 1.55
CA PHE A 75 15.04 10.88 0.64
C PHE A 75 15.05 11.38 -0.83
N ILE A 76 16.23 11.78 -1.32
CA ILE A 76 16.46 12.27 -2.69
C ILE A 76 17.47 11.41 -3.48
N ASN A 77 18.20 10.52 -2.81
CA ASN A 77 19.20 9.66 -3.41
C ASN A 77 18.93 8.19 -3.05
N ASP A 78 18.74 7.38 -4.09
CA ASP A 78 18.44 5.96 -3.99
C ASP A 78 19.52 5.12 -3.28
N GLU A 79 20.80 5.45 -3.48
CA GLU A 79 21.92 4.75 -2.84
C GLU A 79 21.98 5.07 -1.36
N GLU A 80 21.78 6.34 -0.97
CA GLU A 80 21.69 6.75 0.44
C GLU A 80 20.47 6.11 1.13
N ILE A 81 19.30 6.06 0.46
CA ILE A 81 18.13 5.36 0.99
C ILE A 81 18.45 3.88 1.25
N ARG A 82 19.10 3.20 0.30
CA ARG A 82 19.48 1.78 0.46
C ARG A 82 20.58 1.58 1.51
N GLY A 83 21.53 2.51 1.62
CA GLY A 83 22.65 2.42 2.56
C GLY A 83 22.27 2.74 4.00
N GLU A 84 21.36 3.69 4.19
CA GLU A 84 21.07 4.28 5.50
C GLU A 84 19.66 3.95 6.02
N TYR A 85 18.64 4.07 5.15
CA TYR A 85 17.25 3.93 5.57
C TYR A 85 16.76 2.47 5.59
N TYR A 86 17.26 1.65 4.67
CA TYR A 86 16.91 0.22 4.62
C TYR A 86 17.33 -0.54 5.88
N PRO A 87 18.56 -0.40 6.42
CA PRO A 87 18.96 -1.11 7.64
C PRO A 87 18.07 -0.82 8.84
N GLU A 88 17.77 0.45 9.14
CA GLU A 88 16.91 0.78 10.29
C GLU A 88 15.45 0.35 10.08
N SER A 89 14.98 0.32 8.83
CA SER A 89 13.64 -0.15 8.47
C SER A 89 13.52 -1.67 8.58
N ILE A 90 14.56 -2.42 8.21
CA ILE A 90 14.64 -3.88 8.40
C ILE A 90 14.56 -4.22 9.88
N GLU A 91 15.34 -3.54 10.73
CA GLU A 91 15.32 -3.79 12.17
C GLU A 91 13.96 -3.42 12.79
N LEU A 92 13.36 -2.30 12.38
CA LEU A 92 12.00 -1.94 12.80
C LEU A 92 10.97 -3.05 12.46
N LEU A 93 11.02 -3.57 11.22
CA LEU A 93 10.11 -4.63 10.78
C LEU A 93 10.33 -5.92 11.56
N LYS A 94 11.58 -6.29 11.87
CA LYS A 94 11.88 -7.45 12.73
C LYS A 94 11.37 -7.24 14.15
N ASP A 95 11.63 -6.07 14.75
CA ASP A 95 11.19 -5.75 16.12
C ASP A 95 9.68 -5.88 16.28
N ILE A 96 8.91 -5.39 15.29
CA ILE A 96 7.44 -5.40 15.34
C ILE A 96 6.87 -6.78 15.05
N THR A 97 7.43 -7.49 14.08
CA THR A 97 6.84 -8.74 13.58
C THR A 97 7.39 -10.00 14.24
N GLY A 98 8.60 -9.92 14.83
CA GLY A 98 9.35 -11.09 15.28
C GLY A 98 9.97 -11.91 14.13
N ALA A 99 10.04 -11.33 12.92
CA ALA A 99 10.60 -12.00 11.76
C ALA A 99 12.10 -12.32 11.94
N SER A 100 12.51 -13.50 11.47
CA SER A 100 13.92 -13.89 11.44
C SER A 100 14.66 -13.26 10.26
N LYS A 101 13.95 -12.96 9.17
CA LYS A 101 14.51 -12.33 7.97
C LYS A 101 13.54 -11.34 7.34
N VAL A 102 14.08 -10.20 6.93
CA VAL A 102 13.38 -9.18 6.15
C VAL A 102 14.23 -8.83 4.93
N VAL A 103 13.61 -8.78 3.76
CA VAL A 103 14.25 -8.38 2.49
C VAL A 103 13.45 -7.25 1.88
N LEU A 104 14.04 -6.06 1.85
CA LEU A 104 13.50 -4.92 1.12
C LEU A 104 13.87 -5.06 -0.36
N PHE A 105 12.87 -5.16 -1.23
CA PHE A 105 13.12 -5.42 -2.65
C PHE A 105 12.93 -4.19 -3.55
N ASP A 106 12.16 -3.21 -3.11
CA ASP A 106 12.08 -1.90 -3.76
C ASP A 106 11.61 -0.83 -2.76
N HIS A 107 11.69 0.41 -3.23
CA HIS A 107 11.03 1.53 -2.59
C HIS A 107 10.37 2.42 -3.64
N THR A 108 9.53 3.34 -3.19
CA THR A 108 8.94 4.35 -4.05
C THR A 108 8.80 5.65 -3.28
N VAL A 109 9.45 6.70 -3.76
CA VAL A 109 9.20 8.06 -3.30
C VAL A 109 8.10 8.67 -4.17
N ARG A 110 7.07 9.22 -3.52
CA ARG A 110 5.96 9.92 -4.17
C ARG A 110 5.92 11.35 -3.70
N ARG A 111 5.83 12.27 -4.65
CA ARG A 111 5.69 13.72 -4.40
C ARG A 111 4.48 14.19 -5.17
N HIS A 112 3.43 14.60 -4.47
CA HIS A 112 2.22 15.11 -5.11
C HIS A 112 2.55 16.44 -5.78
N ARG A 113 2.41 16.45 -7.11
CA ARG A 113 2.67 17.60 -7.99
C ARG A 113 1.48 17.71 -8.95
N PRO A 114 0.40 18.41 -8.55
CA PRO A 114 -0.78 18.57 -9.39
C PRO A 114 -0.41 19.09 -10.79
N GLY A 115 -0.90 18.42 -11.83
CA GLY A 115 -0.64 18.77 -13.23
C GLY A 115 0.56 18.06 -13.87
N ASP A 116 1.43 17.40 -13.09
CA ASP A 116 2.48 16.56 -13.66
C ASP A 116 1.90 15.27 -14.26
N VAL A 117 2.42 14.90 -15.44
CA VAL A 117 2.17 13.57 -16.03
C VAL A 117 3.14 12.57 -15.41
N GLU A 118 2.64 11.42 -14.94
CA GLU A 118 3.47 10.30 -14.44
C GLU A 118 4.23 9.62 -15.59
N SER A 119 5.23 10.32 -16.15
CA SER A 119 6.06 9.82 -17.26
C SER A 119 7.14 8.84 -16.82
N ASP A 120 7.55 8.90 -15.56
CA ASP A 120 8.67 8.15 -15.00
C ASP A 120 8.55 8.02 -13.47
N GLU A 121 9.47 7.27 -12.85
CA GLU A 121 9.43 6.97 -11.42
C GLU A 121 9.57 8.20 -10.51
N THR A 122 10.20 9.27 -10.99
CA THR A 122 10.42 10.49 -10.20
C THR A 122 9.19 11.40 -10.11
N LYS A 123 8.19 11.15 -10.97
CA LYS A 123 6.94 11.94 -11.06
C LYS A 123 5.72 11.22 -10.51
N ARG A 124 5.92 10.11 -9.79
CA ARG A 124 4.85 9.29 -9.21
C ARG A 124 3.96 10.10 -8.27
N GLN A 125 2.66 10.13 -8.57
CA GLN A 125 1.63 10.82 -7.78
C GLN A 125 1.04 9.91 -6.71
N PRO A 126 0.26 10.43 -5.75
CA PRO A 126 -0.60 9.61 -4.92
C PRO A 126 -1.53 8.70 -5.72
N VAL A 127 -1.60 7.42 -5.34
CA VAL A 127 -2.56 6.48 -5.93
C VAL A 127 -3.93 6.74 -5.31
N ASN A 128 -4.87 7.20 -6.15
CA ASN A 128 -6.25 7.51 -5.76
C ASN A 128 -7.20 6.44 -6.31
N GLN A 129 -6.93 5.18 -5.97
CA GLN A 129 -7.71 4.01 -6.32
C GLN A 129 -7.58 3.00 -5.17
N VAL A 130 -8.71 2.54 -4.63
CA VAL A 130 -8.70 1.47 -3.62
C VAL A 130 -8.18 0.18 -4.26
N HIS A 131 -7.14 -0.40 -3.65
CA HIS A 131 -6.48 -1.61 -4.12
C HIS A 131 -5.90 -2.44 -2.96
N VAL A 132 -5.53 -3.68 -3.28
CA VAL A 132 -4.58 -4.49 -2.51
C VAL A 132 -3.44 -4.89 -3.44
N ASP A 133 -2.20 -4.67 -3.01
CA ASP A 133 -1.00 -4.80 -3.85
C ASP A 133 -0.70 -6.21 -4.37
N GLN A 134 -1.19 -7.25 -3.71
CA GLN A 134 -0.76 -8.62 -3.98
C GLN A 134 -1.93 -9.60 -3.98
N THR A 135 -1.99 -10.40 -5.04
CA THR A 135 -2.66 -11.71 -5.00
C THR A 135 -1.73 -12.76 -4.40
N PRO A 136 -2.22 -13.92 -3.91
CA PRO A 136 -1.37 -14.99 -3.39
C PRO A 136 -0.29 -15.44 -4.38
N GLU A 137 -0.65 -15.54 -5.66
CA GLU A 137 0.24 -15.90 -6.76
C GLU A 137 1.31 -14.83 -6.96
N SER A 138 0.92 -13.55 -7.00
CA SER A 138 1.86 -12.43 -7.12
C SER A 138 2.81 -12.31 -5.93
N ALA A 139 2.31 -12.54 -4.72
CA ALA A 139 3.13 -12.55 -3.52
C ALA A 139 4.21 -13.64 -3.57
N THR A 140 3.82 -14.85 -3.99
CA THR A 140 4.75 -15.97 -4.18
C THR A 140 5.77 -15.65 -5.28
N ALA A 141 5.33 -15.05 -6.39
CA ALA A 141 6.22 -14.62 -7.47
C ALA A 141 7.24 -13.57 -7.00
N ARG A 142 6.89 -12.68 -6.06
CA ARG A 142 7.83 -11.73 -5.45
C ARG A 142 8.93 -12.43 -4.65
N VAL A 143 8.60 -13.50 -3.92
CA VAL A 143 9.61 -14.31 -3.20
C VAL A 143 10.62 -14.87 -4.21
N HIS A 144 10.16 -15.53 -5.28
CA HIS A 144 11.04 -16.12 -6.29
C HIS A 144 11.85 -15.10 -7.09
N ARG A 145 11.30 -13.90 -7.31
CA ARG A 145 11.99 -12.85 -8.07
C ARG A 145 13.15 -12.24 -7.29
N HIS A 146 13.01 -12.12 -5.98
CA HIS A 146 13.89 -11.28 -5.14
C HIS A 146 14.80 -12.08 -4.21
N LEU A 147 14.78 -13.40 -4.31
CA LEU A 147 15.62 -14.30 -3.52
C LEU A 147 16.31 -15.33 -4.42
N PRO A 148 17.48 -15.87 -4.00
CA PRO A 148 18.08 -17.01 -4.66
C PRO A 148 17.11 -18.20 -4.72
N VAL A 149 17.07 -18.92 -5.84
CA VAL A 149 16.11 -20.00 -6.13
C VAL A 149 16.00 -21.00 -4.97
N GLY A 150 17.12 -21.56 -4.52
CA GLY A 150 17.13 -22.56 -3.45
C GLY A 150 16.71 -22.05 -2.08
N GLU A 151 16.76 -20.73 -1.85
CA GLU A 151 16.21 -20.11 -0.65
C GLU A 151 14.71 -19.86 -0.79
N ALA A 152 14.28 -19.29 -1.92
CA ALA A 152 12.88 -19.01 -2.22
C ALA A 152 12.02 -20.27 -2.08
N GLU A 153 12.43 -21.41 -2.66
CA GLU A 153 11.73 -22.70 -2.58
C GLU A 153 11.51 -23.22 -1.15
N LYS A 154 12.37 -22.83 -0.21
CA LYS A 154 12.25 -23.17 1.20
C LYS A 154 11.31 -22.20 1.92
N LEU A 155 11.49 -20.90 1.68
CA LEU A 155 10.75 -19.85 2.38
C LEU A 155 9.27 -19.78 1.99
N VAL A 156 8.91 -20.04 0.73
CA VAL A 156 7.48 -20.08 0.31
C VAL A 156 6.67 -21.19 0.98
N LYS A 157 7.34 -22.22 1.52
CA LYS A 157 6.70 -23.32 2.26
C LYS A 157 6.39 -22.97 3.71
N LYS A 158 6.97 -21.88 4.23
CA LYS A 158 6.75 -21.34 5.57
C LYS A 158 5.78 -20.15 5.55
N ARG A 159 5.43 -19.63 6.73
CA ARG A 159 4.74 -18.34 6.81
C ARG A 159 5.68 -17.25 6.28
N PHE A 160 5.18 -16.40 5.42
CA PHE A 160 5.82 -15.17 4.99
C PHE A 160 4.75 -14.10 4.77
N GLN A 161 5.19 -12.85 4.77
CA GLN A 161 4.35 -11.69 4.53
C GLN A 161 4.99 -10.77 3.50
N ILE A 162 4.15 -9.94 2.89
CA ILE A 162 4.57 -8.72 2.24
C ILE A 162 4.00 -7.57 3.03
N ILE A 163 4.87 -6.70 3.53
CA ILE A 163 4.50 -5.51 4.31
C ILE A 163 5.10 -4.28 3.63
N ASN A 164 4.26 -3.29 3.37
CA ASN A 164 4.72 -1.96 3.01
C ASN A 164 4.97 -1.16 4.29
N LEU A 165 6.10 -0.47 4.33
CA LEU A 165 6.39 0.56 5.33
C LEU A 165 6.20 1.91 4.65
N TRP A 166 5.21 2.68 5.10
CA TRP A 166 4.92 4.01 4.56
C TRP A 166 5.24 5.11 5.56
N ARG A 167 5.91 6.17 5.10
CA ARG A 167 6.35 7.31 5.91
C ARG A 167 6.23 8.64 5.15
N PRO A 168 5.69 9.72 5.75
CA PRO A 168 5.88 11.09 5.28
C PRO A 168 7.34 11.54 5.42
N ILE A 169 7.94 12.16 4.40
CA ILE A 169 9.41 12.39 4.38
C ILE A 169 9.85 13.86 4.51
N SER A 170 8.91 14.81 4.47
CA SER A 170 9.22 16.25 4.47
C SER A 170 8.45 17.00 5.57
N HIS A 171 7.14 16.80 5.61
CA HIS A 171 6.22 17.47 6.53
C HIS A 171 5.04 16.54 6.84
N PRO A 172 4.14 16.91 7.76
CA PRO A 172 2.96 16.12 8.03
C PRO A 172 2.14 15.85 6.76
N ALA A 173 1.69 14.61 6.58
CA ALA A 173 0.84 14.22 5.46
C ALA A 173 -0.62 14.63 5.75
N VAL A 174 -1.03 15.78 5.24
CA VAL A 174 -2.39 16.33 5.39
C VAL A 174 -3.14 16.47 4.07
N ASP A 175 -2.44 16.65 2.95
CA ASP A 175 -3.04 16.84 1.62
C ASP A 175 -3.65 15.54 1.07
N HIS A 176 -2.82 14.49 0.90
CA HIS A 176 -3.25 13.16 0.45
C HIS A 176 -2.88 12.03 1.43
N PRO A 177 -3.35 12.02 2.69
CA PRO A 177 -3.06 10.92 3.61
C PRO A 177 -3.55 9.56 3.08
N LEU A 178 -3.12 8.49 3.75
CA LEU A 178 -3.59 7.14 3.43
C LEU A 178 -4.89 6.83 4.16
N ALA A 179 -5.88 6.31 3.43
CA ALA A 179 -7.01 5.59 3.98
C ALA A 179 -6.70 4.09 3.96
N LEU A 180 -6.92 3.42 5.08
CA LEU A 180 -6.66 2.00 5.31
C LEU A 180 -7.96 1.34 5.77
N CYS A 181 -8.41 0.30 5.06
CA CYS A 181 -9.63 -0.40 5.42
C CYS A 181 -9.33 -1.45 6.48
N ASP A 182 -10.10 -1.44 7.57
CA ASP A 182 -10.01 -2.45 8.61
C ASP A 182 -10.37 -3.83 8.04
N TYR A 183 -9.39 -4.73 8.00
CA TYR A 183 -9.54 -6.07 7.43
C TYR A 183 -10.76 -6.84 7.95
N ARG A 184 -11.13 -6.62 9.23
CA ARG A 184 -12.29 -7.29 9.87
C ARG A 184 -13.62 -6.96 9.20
N THR A 185 -13.65 -5.95 8.33
CA THR A 185 -14.85 -5.44 7.67
C THR A 185 -14.89 -5.74 6.17
N VAL A 186 -13.90 -6.49 5.67
CA VAL A 186 -13.74 -6.88 4.26
C VAL A 186 -14.21 -8.33 4.08
N ASP A 187 -15.13 -8.57 3.16
CA ASP A 187 -15.49 -9.91 2.68
C ASP A 187 -14.55 -10.28 1.52
N ALA A 188 -13.40 -10.90 1.83
CA ALA A 188 -12.37 -11.21 0.83
C ALA A 188 -12.88 -11.94 -0.42
N LYS A 189 -13.94 -12.76 -0.28
CA LYS A 189 -14.51 -13.54 -1.39
C LYS A 189 -15.40 -12.69 -2.29
N LYS A 190 -16.07 -11.69 -1.72
CA LYS A 190 -17.00 -10.83 -2.45
C LYS A 190 -16.37 -9.53 -2.88
N ASP A 191 -15.44 -8.97 -2.12
CA ASP A 191 -14.96 -7.61 -2.31
C ASP A 191 -13.73 -7.56 -3.22
N LEU A 192 -12.97 -8.64 -3.34
CA LEU A 192 -11.72 -8.67 -4.12
C LEU A 192 -11.87 -9.37 -5.46
N VAL A 193 -11.29 -8.78 -6.50
CA VAL A 193 -11.21 -9.37 -7.84
C VAL A 193 -9.76 -9.28 -8.34
N PRO A 194 -9.12 -10.40 -8.70
CA PRO A 194 -7.78 -10.37 -9.30
C PRO A 194 -7.76 -9.48 -10.54
N LEU A 195 -6.84 -8.53 -10.58
CA LEU A 195 -6.68 -7.53 -11.63
C LEU A 195 -5.28 -7.63 -12.20
N ALA A 196 -5.21 -7.97 -13.49
CA ALA A 196 -3.95 -8.14 -14.20
C ALA A 196 -3.28 -6.78 -14.47
N LEU A 197 -2.00 -6.66 -14.11
CA LEU A 197 -1.14 -5.55 -14.47
C LEU A 197 -0.24 -5.98 -15.63
N VAL A 198 -0.52 -5.47 -16.82
CA VAL A 198 0.15 -5.88 -18.05
C VAL A 198 1.35 -4.97 -18.30
N TYR A 199 2.55 -5.53 -18.25
CA TYR A 199 3.82 -4.90 -18.63
C TYR A 199 4.24 -5.41 -20.02
N PRO A 200 5.17 -4.72 -20.73
CA PRO A 200 5.66 -5.18 -22.02
C PRO A 200 6.31 -6.58 -21.99
N ASP A 201 6.93 -6.94 -20.88
CA ASP A 201 7.75 -8.14 -20.70
C ASP A 201 7.08 -9.22 -19.82
N ARG A 202 6.02 -8.87 -19.09
CA ARG A 202 5.39 -9.76 -18.10
C ARG A 202 3.99 -9.32 -17.71
N GLU A 203 3.32 -10.19 -16.95
CA GLU A 203 2.11 -9.84 -16.22
C GLU A 203 2.38 -9.89 -14.70
N GLY A 204 1.90 -8.90 -13.98
CA GLY A 204 1.73 -8.95 -12.52
C GLY A 204 0.25 -8.96 -12.17
N GLU A 205 -0.09 -9.08 -10.89
CA GLU A 205 -1.49 -9.07 -10.47
C GLU A 205 -1.66 -8.36 -9.12
N THR A 206 -2.78 -7.67 -8.97
CA THR A 206 -3.24 -7.00 -7.75
C THR A 206 -4.69 -7.41 -7.49
N PHE A 207 -5.32 -6.95 -6.41
CA PHE A 207 -6.78 -6.99 -6.32
C PHE A 207 -7.38 -5.61 -6.58
N GLY A 208 -8.30 -5.56 -7.55
CA GLY A 208 -9.34 -4.55 -7.57
C GLY A 208 -10.31 -4.80 -6.41
N VAL A 209 -10.74 -3.72 -5.74
CA VAL A 209 -11.63 -3.80 -4.59
C VAL A 209 -12.98 -3.19 -4.97
N LYS A 210 -14.04 -3.99 -4.89
CA LYS A 210 -15.42 -3.54 -5.09
C LYS A 210 -15.92 -2.77 -3.88
N PHE A 211 -16.84 -1.85 -4.10
CA PHE A 211 -17.47 -1.14 -3.00
C PHE A 211 -18.28 -2.09 -2.12
N ASN A 212 -18.20 -1.87 -0.81
CA ASN A 212 -19.02 -2.52 0.18
C ASN A 212 -19.29 -1.52 1.32
N PRO A 213 -20.56 -1.21 1.65
CA PRO A 213 -20.90 -0.25 2.70
C PRO A 213 -20.50 -0.71 4.12
N THR A 214 -20.12 -1.98 4.30
CA THR A 214 -19.59 -2.47 5.58
C THR A 214 -18.14 -2.08 5.80
N HIS A 215 -17.39 -1.69 4.76
CA HIS A 215 -16.02 -1.22 4.90
C HIS A 215 -15.90 -0.13 5.96
N ARG A 216 -14.87 -0.23 6.80
CA ARG A 216 -14.54 0.77 7.82
C ARG A 216 -13.14 1.31 7.57
N TRP A 217 -13.10 2.54 7.07
CA TRP A 217 -11.88 3.23 6.72
C TRP A 217 -11.28 3.98 7.90
N LYS A 218 -9.96 3.89 8.02
CA LYS A 218 -9.14 4.53 9.05
C LYS A 218 -8.07 5.37 8.39
N TYR A 219 -7.69 6.47 9.03
CA TYR A 219 -6.50 7.24 8.68
C TYR A 219 -5.91 7.86 9.95
N GLN A 220 -4.62 8.16 9.96
CA GLN A 220 -4.01 8.93 11.03
C GLN A 220 -3.81 10.38 10.54
N ARG A 221 -4.59 11.31 11.10
CA ARG A 221 -4.56 12.71 10.64
C ARG A 221 -3.19 13.34 10.86
N GLY A 222 -2.62 13.92 9.81
CA GLY A 222 -1.35 14.66 9.88
C GLY A 222 -0.21 13.78 10.38
N MET A 223 -0.06 12.57 9.84
CA MET A 223 1.11 11.72 10.13
C MET A 223 2.39 12.52 9.92
N LYS A 224 3.25 12.55 10.93
CA LYS A 224 4.51 13.29 10.97
C LYS A 224 5.67 12.44 10.42
N PRO A 225 6.81 13.04 10.06
CA PRO A 225 7.95 12.27 9.55
C PRO A 225 8.59 11.27 10.52
N ASP A 226 8.33 11.38 11.83
CA ASP A 226 8.72 10.42 12.85
C ASP A 226 7.69 9.28 13.04
N GLU A 227 6.60 9.28 12.28
CA GLU A 227 5.53 8.29 12.32
C GLU A 227 5.54 7.43 11.05
N VAL A 228 5.22 6.16 11.24
CA VAL A 228 5.21 5.12 10.20
C VAL A 228 3.89 4.39 10.28
N VAL A 229 3.35 3.99 9.13
CA VAL A 229 2.33 2.96 9.07
C VAL A 229 2.85 1.75 8.32
N LEU A 230 2.69 0.58 8.93
CA LEU A 230 2.90 -0.70 8.28
C LEU A 230 1.59 -1.16 7.67
N ILE A 231 1.62 -1.59 6.42
CA ILE A 231 0.46 -2.02 5.65
C ILE A 231 0.73 -3.45 5.20
N LYS A 232 -0.04 -4.41 5.70
CA LYS A 232 0.04 -5.79 5.25
C LYS A 232 -0.55 -5.89 3.86
N CYS A 233 0.26 -6.28 2.88
CA CYS A 233 -0.16 -6.50 1.50
C CYS A 233 -0.46 -7.97 1.24
N TYR A 234 0.19 -8.88 1.97
CA TYR A 234 -0.06 -10.32 1.94
C TYR A 234 0.45 -11.02 3.21
N ASP A 235 -0.19 -12.11 3.62
CA ASP A 235 0.25 -13.00 4.70
C ASP A 235 -0.16 -14.45 4.43
N SER A 236 0.82 -15.34 4.27
CA SER A 236 0.61 -16.76 3.94
C SER A 236 0.20 -17.65 5.11
N ALA A 237 0.03 -17.11 6.33
CA ALA A 237 -0.38 -17.95 7.46
C ALA A 237 -1.68 -18.73 7.14
N LYS A 238 -1.86 -19.84 7.85
CA LYS A 238 -3.08 -20.67 7.77
C LYS A 238 -3.84 -20.49 9.07
N GLY A 239 -5.11 -20.12 8.99
CA GLY A 239 -5.95 -19.90 10.17
C GLY A 239 -6.90 -18.72 10.00
N ASP A 240 -8.02 -18.83 10.70
CA ASP A 240 -9.03 -17.79 10.79
C ASP A 240 -8.61 -16.77 11.86
N ASN A 241 -9.01 -15.51 11.72
CA ASN A 241 -8.71 -14.38 12.62
C ASN A 241 -7.33 -13.70 12.50
N ILE A 242 -6.61 -13.90 11.39
CA ILE A 242 -5.44 -13.08 11.07
C ILE A 242 -5.73 -12.28 9.79
N ALA A 243 -5.52 -10.97 9.85
CA ALA A 243 -5.58 -10.11 8.68
C ALA A 243 -4.57 -10.57 7.63
N ARG A 244 -5.03 -10.71 6.39
CA ARG A 244 -4.24 -11.24 5.27
C ARG A 244 -3.67 -10.16 4.38
N PHE A 245 -4.32 -9.02 4.35
CA PHE A 245 -4.03 -7.89 3.48
C PHE A 245 -4.79 -6.65 4.01
N THR A 246 -4.58 -5.49 3.37
CA THR A 246 -5.27 -4.25 3.71
C THR A 246 -5.65 -3.50 2.43
N PRO A 247 -6.94 -3.35 2.11
CA PRO A 247 -7.35 -2.40 1.08
C PRO A 247 -6.93 -0.99 1.49
N HIS A 248 -6.27 -0.27 0.59
CA HIS A 248 -5.76 1.06 0.90
C HIS A 248 -5.73 1.98 -0.33
N THR A 249 -5.65 3.28 -0.07
CA THR A 249 -5.56 4.32 -1.11
C THR A 249 -5.06 5.62 -0.49
N GLY A 250 -4.47 6.49 -1.31
CA GLY A 250 -4.46 7.92 -0.99
C GLY A 250 -5.87 8.50 -1.14
N PHE A 251 -6.19 9.51 -0.34
CA PHE A 251 -7.41 10.29 -0.51
C PHE A 251 -7.15 11.75 -0.22
N LYS A 252 -7.91 12.64 -0.86
CA LYS A 252 -7.87 14.07 -0.57
C LYS A 252 -8.65 14.35 0.72
N ASP A 253 -7.97 14.79 1.78
CA ASP A 253 -8.64 15.14 3.04
C ASP A 253 -9.32 16.52 2.88
N PRO A 254 -10.67 16.61 2.90
CA PRO A 254 -11.35 17.89 2.75
C PRO A 254 -11.15 18.82 3.96
N SER A 255 -10.61 18.30 5.07
CA SER A 255 -10.25 19.08 6.25
C SER A 255 -8.81 19.61 6.23
N ALA A 256 -8.05 19.33 5.17
CA ALA A 256 -6.72 19.87 4.98
C ALA A 256 -6.78 21.41 4.92
N PRO A 257 -5.93 22.14 5.68
CA PRO A 257 -5.89 23.59 5.60
C PRO A 257 -5.62 24.08 4.17
N GLN A 258 -6.22 25.20 3.80
CA GLN A 258 -5.91 25.85 2.53
C GLN A 258 -4.40 26.18 2.49
N GLY A 259 -3.75 25.83 1.37
CA GLY A 259 -2.30 26.02 1.22
C GLY A 259 -1.45 25.04 2.02
N ALA A 260 -2.04 23.96 2.55
CA ALA A 260 -1.28 22.88 3.15
C ALA A 260 -0.23 22.33 2.17
N PRO A 261 0.95 21.93 2.67
CA PRO A 261 2.00 21.41 1.82
C PRO A 261 1.58 20.08 1.19
N LEU A 262 1.93 19.91 -0.08
CA LEU A 262 1.56 18.76 -0.89
C LEU A 262 2.32 17.52 -0.44
N ARG A 263 1.67 16.36 -0.43
CA ARG A 263 2.25 15.14 0.17
C ARG A 263 3.60 14.75 -0.46
N GLU A 264 4.59 14.56 0.41
CA GLU A 264 5.82 13.83 0.10
C GLU A 264 5.95 12.61 1.02
N SER A 265 6.12 11.43 0.43
CA SER A 265 6.17 10.17 1.18
C SER A 265 7.10 9.15 0.53
N ILE A 266 7.62 8.23 1.33
CA ILE A 266 8.29 7.01 0.87
C ILE A 266 7.47 5.78 1.27
N GLU A 267 7.47 4.78 0.39
CA GLU A 267 6.99 3.43 0.67
C GLU A 267 8.13 2.43 0.42
N LEU A 268 8.49 1.62 1.42
CA LEU A 268 9.38 0.47 1.25
C LEU A 268 8.54 -0.80 1.16
N ARG A 269 8.91 -1.73 0.28
CA ARG A 269 8.22 -3.02 0.18
C ARG A 269 9.11 -4.14 0.66
N ALA A 270 8.62 -4.85 1.66
CA ALA A 270 9.38 -5.86 2.39
C ALA A 270 8.77 -7.26 2.18
N LEU A 271 9.63 -8.23 1.87
CA LEU A 271 9.36 -9.63 2.15
C LEU A 271 9.78 -9.94 3.59
N VAL A 272 8.89 -10.51 4.38
CA VAL A 272 9.08 -10.76 5.81
C VAL A 272 8.89 -12.24 6.08
N PHE A 273 9.90 -12.90 6.63
CA PHE A 273 9.96 -14.35 6.81
C PHE A 273 10.14 -14.75 8.28
N TYR A 274 9.60 -15.92 8.60
CA TYR A 274 9.58 -16.50 9.94
C TYR A 274 10.23 -17.89 9.90
N ASP A 275 10.78 -18.31 11.04
CA ASP A 275 11.41 -19.63 11.19
C ASP A 275 10.39 -20.75 11.41
#